data_AF-A0AA39I5U1-F1
#
_entry.id   AF-A0AA39I5U1-F1
#
_cell.length_a   1.000
_cell.length_b   1.000
_cell.length_c   1.000
_cell.angle_alpha   90.00
_cell.angle_beta   90.00
_cell.angle_gamma   90.00
#
_symmetry.space_group_name_H-M   'P 1'
#
loop_
_entity.id
_entity.type
_entity.pdbx_description
1 polymer ?
#
loop_
_entity_poly.entity_id
_entity_poly.type
_entity_poly.pdbx_seq_one_letter_code
_entity_poly.pdbx_strand_id
1 'polypeptide(L)'
;MTSNRALLLLPKPPSRAAPFPPAGDGRRSIPSRRSKRLLGVGDANFLRPSWTVESSPRGSHPRSRMSRDRLCSPSASPSKHITVVDVYDLAASIGKDFEMLIDQFGKDAIVPIMPKVISALETLESLANFNERENEEIIDLQKTIDRLENDKQMKMQDRMRFEVELEQVEENYRKEINDLWMMVKKLQGENKHLSSALAEHRSKESEEDANAANGQGLREAEIQIIEDLREENQRRKDELKALHHDAEESKVEVDSLHSNIEKLIRQNQELLRKNSSLQKQGRLLVQGKTDFHRRLQSVEEQNIQLRNLLNDTSRACKDLQTQKLQEDDPENAPRFTLAELREVLQEKNMLKGRVLELEEQLEQLRPPSTDSDRKSDEQQLKTSQSTPQLFAPPPPSCSAPSEDSVSEECVVYGPINREPEEKLKPWKYERKDSGVRRFFRFFYKGGNFSPRRESSTASTPVPIPAHPLGN
;
A
#
# COMPACT_ATOMS: atom_id res chain seq x y z
N MET A 1 -30.22 -56.54 -31.79
CA MET A 1 -30.11 -55.13 -31.40
C MET A 1 -28.84 -54.96 -30.56
N THR A 2 -27.99 -54.01 -31.00
CA THR A 2 -26.95 -53.28 -30.25
C THR A 2 -25.89 -54.08 -29.47
N SER A 3 -24.77 -54.32 -30.14
CA SER A 3 -23.47 -54.62 -29.53
C SER A 3 -22.85 -53.32 -29.01
N ASN A 4 -22.55 -53.26 -27.72
CA ASN A 4 -21.99 -52.08 -27.05
C ASN A 4 -20.46 -52.04 -27.19
N ARG A 5 -20.00 -50.86 -27.63
CA ARG A 5 -18.61 -50.47 -27.84
C ARG A 5 -18.16 -49.71 -26.59
N ALA A 6 -17.15 -50.21 -25.87
CA ALA A 6 -16.46 -49.45 -24.82
C ALA A 6 -14.95 -49.50 -25.09
N LEU A 7 -14.38 -48.32 -25.35
CA LEU A 7 -12.98 -48.05 -25.63
C LEU A 7 -12.16 -48.10 -24.33
N LEU A 8 -11.20 -49.01 -24.24
CA LEU A 8 -10.07 -48.91 -23.30
C LEU A 8 -8.86 -48.35 -24.05
N LEU A 9 -8.52 -47.09 -23.78
CA LEU A 9 -7.30 -46.43 -24.24
C LEU A 9 -6.14 -46.83 -23.32
N LEU A 10 -5.28 -47.74 -23.80
CA LEU A 10 -3.94 -47.98 -23.26
C LEU A 10 -2.95 -47.01 -23.93
N PRO A 11 -2.03 -46.35 -23.18
CA PRO A 11 -0.98 -45.53 -23.76
C PRO A 11 0.10 -46.41 -24.44
N LYS A 12 0.47 -46.03 -25.66
CA LYS A 12 1.55 -46.63 -26.47
C LYS A 12 2.94 -46.35 -25.85
N PRO A 13 3.93 -47.25 -26.04
CA PRO A 13 5.33 -46.99 -25.71
C PRO A 13 5.98 -46.05 -26.76
N PRO A 14 6.99 -45.24 -26.39
CA PRO A 14 7.73 -44.41 -27.35
C PRO A 14 8.69 -45.23 -28.21
N SER A 15 8.67 -44.95 -29.52
CA SER A 15 9.47 -45.62 -30.55
C SER A 15 10.91 -45.09 -30.62
N ARG A 16 11.80 -46.03 -30.94
CA ARG A 16 13.20 -45.91 -31.36
C ARG A 16 13.54 -44.70 -32.24
N ALA A 17 14.79 -44.26 -32.05
CA ALA A 17 15.55 -43.23 -32.74
C ALA A 17 15.48 -43.25 -34.28
N ALA A 18 15.55 -42.05 -34.87
CA ALA A 18 15.82 -41.82 -36.30
C ALA A 18 17.28 -41.32 -36.50
N PRO A 19 17.88 -41.55 -37.69
CA PRO A 19 19.33 -41.51 -37.89
C PRO A 19 19.86 -40.17 -38.43
N PHE A 20 21.17 -39.96 -38.25
CA PHE A 20 21.98 -38.88 -38.82
C PHE A 20 22.03 -38.92 -40.36
N PRO A 21 22.11 -37.76 -41.06
CA PRO A 21 22.54 -37.70 -42.45
C PRO A 21 24.08 -37.56 -42.58
N PRO A 22 24.67 -38.00 -43.70
CA PRO A 22 26.11 -38.24 -43.83
C PRO A 22 26.93 -37.02 -44.29
N ALA A 23 28.23 -37.12 -44.04
CA ALA A 23 29.29 -36.22 -44.47
C ALA A 23 29.51 -36.21 -46.00
N GLY A 24 29.92 -35.05 -46.53
CA GLY A 24 30.41 -34.86 -47.89
C GLY A 24 31.46 -33.75 -47.92
N ASP A 25 32.64 -34.12 -48.42
CA ASP A 25 33.92 -33.40 -48.48
C ASP A 25 33.93 -32.01 -49.12
N GLY A 26 34.89 -31.15 -48.72
CA GLY A 26 35.26 -30.02 -49.58
C GLY A 26 36.12 -28.88 -49.03
N ARG A 27 37.40 -29.15 -48.74
CA ARG A 27 38.57 -28.27 -48.98
C ARG A 27 38.70 -26.89 -48.26
N ARG A 28 39.81 -26.83 -47.50
CA ARG A 28 40.86 -25.77 -47.47
C ARG A 28 40.50 -24.37 -46.95
N SER A 29 41.07 -24.00 -45.79
CA SER A 29 42.26 -23.14 -45.67
C SER A 29 42.33 -22.43 -44.31
N ILE A 30 43.43 -22.62 -43.58
CA ILE A 30 43.88 -21.77 -42.45
C ILE A 30 44.70 -20.62 -43.06
N PRO A 31 44.58 -19.36 -42.58
CA PRO A 31 45.61 -18.78 -41.67
C PRO A 31 44.99 -17.89 -40.57
N SER A 32 45.39 -18.08 -39.31
CA SER A 32 46.55 -17.45 -38.63
C SER A 32 46.27 -16.05 -38.05
N ARG A 33 46.57 -15.94 -36.75
CA ARG A 33 46.56 -14.73 -35.92
C ARG A 33 47.38 -13.60 -36.54
N ARG A 34 46.87 -12.38 -36.46
CA ARG A 34 47.72 -11.19 -36.33
C ARG A 34 47.04 -10.08 -35.54
N SER A 35 47.74 -9.65 -34.49
CA SER A 35 47.48 -8.42 -33.73
C SER A 35 47.41 -7.19 -34.65
N LYS A 36 46.59 -6.20 -34.28
CA LYS A 36 46.92 -4.77 -34.34
C LYS A 36 45.91 -3.94 -33.54
N ARG A 37 46.46 -2.96 -32.83
CA ARG A 37 45.79 -1.95 -31.99
C ARG A 37 45.31 -0.76 -32.85
N LEU A 38 44.49 0.05 -32.17
CA LEU A 38 44.30 1.51 -32.26
C LEU A 38 43.18 2.09 -33.15
N LEU A 39 42.26 2.73 -32.41
CA LEU A 39 41.61 4.04 -32.62
C LEU A 39 40.42 4.16 -33.57
N GLY A 40 39.37 4.82 -33.06
CA GLY A 40 38.45 5.59 -33.89
C GLY A 40 37.00 5.60 -33.43
N VAL A 41 36.73 6.49 -32.47
CA VAL A 41 35.47 7.22 -32.18
C VAL A 41 34.35 7.09 -33.23
N GLY A 42 33.14 6.81 -32.76
CA GLY A 42 31.90 6.98 -33.51
C GLY A 42 30.69 6.81 -32.60
N ASP A 43 30.17 7.94 -32.12
CA ASP A 43 28.98 8.08 -31.28
C ASP A 43 27.76 7.34 -31.83
N ALA A 44 27.11 6.55 -30.98
CA ALA A 44 25.71 6.16 -31.17
C ALA A 44 25.02 6.17 -29.81
N ASN A 45 24.34 7.28 -29.53
CA ASN A 45 23.38 7.43 -28.45
C ASN A 45 22.27 6.39 -28.58
N PHE A 46 22.18 5.47 -27.61
CA PHE A 46 20.93 4.80 -27.27
C PHE A 46 20.72 4.84 -25.76
N LEU A 47 19.58 5.42 -25.39
CA LEU A 47 19.06 5.64 -24.05
C LEU A 47 19.06 4.34 -23.22
N ARG A 48 19.61 4.40 -22.00
CA ARG A 48 19.51 3.33 -21.00
C ARG A 48 18.66 3.81 -19.80
N PRO A 49 17.66 3.04 -19.32
CA PRO A 49 16.84 3.45 -18.19
C PRO A 49 17.60 3.42 -16.85
N SER A 50 17.43 4.49 -16.09
CA SER A 50 17.87 4.72 -14.72
C SER A 50 17.26 3.70 -13.77
N TRP A 51 18.00 2.68 -13.33
CA TRP A 51 17.99 2.08 -11.98
C TRP A 51 19.17 1.09 -11.87
N THR A 52 20.38 1.61 -11.68
CA THR A 52 21.53 0.84 -11.17
C THR A 52 22.34 1.79 -10.29
N VAL A 53 22.18 1.67 -8.96
CA VAL A 53 23.08 2.33 -8.02
C VAL A 53 24.27 1.39 -7.83
N GLU A 54 25.37 1.81 -8.43
CA GLU A 54 26.68 1.20 -8.31
C GLU A 54 27.30 1.61 -6.97
N SER A 55 27.65 0.62 -6.17
CA SER A 55 28.40 0.76 -4.93
C SER A 55 29.81 1.27 -5.24
N SER A 56 30.19 2.42 -4.68
CA SER A 56 31.61 2.79 -4.53
C SER A 56 31.91 3.17 -3.07
N PRO A 57 33.04 2.71 -2.52
CA PRO A 57 33.42 2.92 -1.13
C PRO A 57 34.32 4.16 -0.97
N ARG A 58 34.36 4.65 0.29
CA ARG A 58 35.29 5.63 0.89
C ARG A 58 34.83 7.08 0.90
N GLY A 59 34.31 7.46 2.06
CA GLY A 59 34.21 8.82 2.56
C GLY A 59 34.13 8.75 4.08
N SER A 60 35.30 8.76 4.71
CA SER A 60 35.51 8.76 6.15
C SER A 60 34.98 10.06 6.79
N HIS A 61 33.86 9.97 7.49
CA HIS A 61 33.44 10.97 8.49
C HIS A 61 33.05 10.25 9.78
N PRO A 62 33.42 10.77 10.95
CA PRO A 62 33.19 10.09 12.21
C PRO A 62 31.70 10.18 12.51
N ARG A 63 30.97 9.08 12.30
CA ARG A 63 29.65 8.93 12.92
C ARG A 63 29.89 8.84 14.42
N SER A 64 29.51 9.91 15.11
CA SER A 64 29.25 9.92 16.54
C SER A 64 28.52 8.63 16.91
N ARG A 65 29.22 7.73 17.61
CA ARG A 65 28.60 6.64 18.35
C ARG A 65 27.74 7.32 19.42
N MET A 66 26.46 7.51 19.15
CA MET A 66 25.52 7.75 20.23
C MET A 66 25.40 6.44 20.99
N SER A 67 25.98 6.43 22.20
CA SER A 67 25.90 5.35 23.16
C SER A 67 24.46 4.86 23.31
N ARG A 68 24.31 3.54 23.26
CA ARG A 68 23.06 2.80 23.48
C ARG A 68 22.64 2.74 24.97
N ASP A 69 23.07 3.70 25.78
CA ASP A 69 22.84 3.75 27.23
C ASP A 69 22.05 5.01 27.62
N ARG A 70 20.86 5.18 27.04
CA ARG A 70 19.81 6.04 27.60
C ARG A 70 18.44 5.37 27.46
N LEU A 71 18.32 4.19 28.06
CA LEU A 71 17.03 3.75 28.58
C LEU A 71 16.89 4.37 29.99
N CYS A 72 15.73 4.97 30.26
CA CYS A 72 15.34 5.67 31.48
C CYS A 72 15.84 7.12 31.63
N SER A 73 15.07 8.04 31.05
CA SER A 73 14.20 8.97 31.80
C SER A 73 13.71 10.02 30.80
N PRO A 74 12.50 9.89 30.21
CA PRO A 74 11.87 11.09 29.70
C PRO A 74 11.63 11.95 30.93
N SER A 75 12.18 13.17 30.93
CA SER A 75 11.82 14.23 31.87
C SER A 75 10.31 14.17 32.11
N ALA A 76 9.91 13.57 33.23
CA ALA A 76 8.53 13.40 33.62
C ALA A 76 8.04 14.77 34.05
N SER A 77 7.69 15.60 33.08
CA SER A 77 6.81 16.72 33.34
C SER A 77 5.53 16.08 33.91
N PRO A 78 5.18 16.32 35.18
CA PRO A 78 4.03 15.67 35.82
C PRO A 78 2.73 15.93 35.06
N SER A 79 2.70 16.95 34.21
CA SER A 79 1.61 17.29 33.29
C SER A 79 1.31 16.26 32.21
N LYS A 80 2.25 15.38 31.83
CA LYS A 80 2.04 14.37 30.77
C LYS A 80 1.31 13.11 31.26
N HIS A 81 1.21 12.94 32.57
CA HIS A 81 0.57 11.78 33.19
C HIS A 81 -0.82 12.09 33.75
N ILE A 82 -1.24 13.36 33.71
CA ILE A 82 -2.60 13.75 34.08
C ILE A 82 -3.55 13.16 33.05
N THR A 83 -4.37 12.23 33.52
CA THR A 83 -5.46 11.60 32.77
C THR A 83 -6.73 12.40 32.93
N VAL A 84 -7.70 12.11 32.06
CA VAL A 84 -9.05 12.68 32.17
C VAL A 84 -9.66 12.37 33.54
N VAL A 85 -9.40 11.19 34.09
CA VAL A 85 -9.88 10.76 35.41
C VAL A 85 -9.35 11.68 36.52
N ASP A 86 -8.06 12.01 36.49
CA ASP A 86 -7.45 12.90 37.48
C ASP A 86 -8.11 14.29 37.46
N VAL A 87 -8.50 14.79 36.29
CA VAL A 87 -9.20 16.08 36.15
C VAL A 87 -10.59 16.03 36.79
N TYR A 88 -11.30 14.90 36.69
CA TYR A 88 -12.60 14.71 37.36
C TYR A 88 -12.46 14.59 38.88
N ASP A 89 -11.41 13.93 39.37
CA ASP A 89 -11.13 13.84 40.82
C ASP A 89 -10.76 15.22 41.40
N LEU A 90 -9.94 16.00 40.68
CA LEU A 90 -9.67 17.40 41.04
C LEU A 90 -10.94 18.25 41.03
N ALA A 91 -11.79 18.12 40.00
CA ALA A 91 -13.06 18.83 39.93
C ALA A 91 -13.98 18.50 41.12
N ALA A 92 -14.00 17.24 41.55
CA ALA A 92 -14.77 16.80 42.70
C ALA A 92 -14.24 17.37 44.04
N SER A 93 -12.91 17.39 44.21
CA SER A 93 -12.29 18.03 45.38
C SER A 93 -12.61 19.52 45.43
N ILE A 94 -12.45 20.22 44.31
CA ILE A 94 -12.74 21.66 44.19
C ILE A 94 -14.23 21.95 44.44
N GLY A 95 -15.13 21.09 43.93
CA GLY A 95 -16.57 21.22 44.19
C GLY A 95 -16.92 21.13 45.67
N LYS A 96 -16.28 20.22 46.41
CA LYS A 96 -16.46 20.08 47.86
C LYS A 96 -15.96 21.30 48.63
N ASP A 97 -14.84 21.87 48.21
CA ASP A 97 -14.32 23.12 48.80
C ASP A 97 -15.26 24.30 48.52
N PHE A 98 -15.87 24.35 47.32
CA PHE A 98 -16.90 25.35 47.02
C PHE A 98 -18.16 25.17 47.85
N GLU A 99 -18.63 23.96 48.12
CA GLU A 99 -19.75 23.73 49.06
C GLU A 99 -19.43 24.31 50.44
N MET A 100 -18.26 24.00 50.99
CA MET A 100 -17.82 24.53 52.28
C MET A 100 -17.73 26.06 52.33
N LEU A 101 -17.31 26.69 51.23
CA LEU A 101 -17.24 28.14 51.12
C LEU A 101 -18.62 28.78 50.96
N ILE A 102 -19.53 28.14 50.22
CA ILE A 102 -20.92 28.59 50.06
C ILE A 102 -21.63 28.55 51.42
N ASP A 103 -21.42 27.50 52.21
CA ASP A 103 -22.03 27.36 53.54
C ASP A 103 -21.55 28.46 54.52
N GLN A 104 -20.30 28.91 54.40
CA GLN A 104 -19.71 29.91 55.31
C GLN A 104 -19.92 31.36 54.87
N PHE A 105 -19.80 31.64 53.56
CA PHE A 105 -19.76 33.01 53.03
C PHE A 105 -20.94 33.34 52.11
N GLY A 106 -21.86 32.39 51.91
CA GLY A 106 -22.98 32.52 51.00
C GLY A 106 -22.58 32.31 49.53
N LYS A 107 -23.57 31.92 48.74
CA LYS A 107 -23.39 31.57 47.32
C LYS A 107 -22.84 32.72 46.45
N ASP A 108 -23.17 33.96 46.78
CA ASP A 108 -22.89 35.12 45.93
C ASP A 108 -21.39 35.43 45.82
N ALA A 109 -20.59 34.98 46.81
CA ALA A 109 -19.13 35.10 46.77
C ALA A 109 -18.47 34.10 45.79
N ILE A 110 -19.10 32.95 45.53
CA ILE A 110 -18.52 31.85 44.74
C ILE A 110 -19.03 31.83 43.29
N VAL A 111 -20.26 32.29 43.05
CA VAL A 111 -20.86 32.35 41.70
C VAL A 111 -19.98 33.05 40.65
N PRO A 112 -19.24 34.15 40.95
CA PRO A 112 -18.39 34.81 39.95
C PRO A 112 -17.09 34.07 39.60
N ILE A 113 -16.57 33.24 40.52
CA ILE A 113 -15.30 32.51 40.30
C ILE A 113 -15.53 31.15 39.64
N MET A 114 -16.70 30.54 39.86
CA MET A 114 -17.09 29.23 39.33
C MET A 114 -16.90 29.09 37.80
N PRO A 115 -17.32 30.06 36.94
CA PRO A 115 -17.11 29.95 35.49
C PRO A 115 -15.63 29.92 35.09
N LYS A 116 -14.77 30.62 35.84
CA LYS A 116 -13.32 30.67 35.57
C LYS A 116 -12.66 29.34 35.91
N VAL A 117 -13.05 28.73 37.02
CA VAL A 117 -12.57 27.41 37.44
C VAL A 117 -13.06 26.31 36.51
N ILE A 118 -14.34 26.35 36.11
CA ILE A 118 -14.87 25.45 35.08
C ILE A 118 -14.08 25.61 33.78
N SER A 119 -13.85 26.83 33.32
CA SER A 119 -13.07 27.07 32.09
C SER A 119 -11.64 26.53 32.19
N ALA A 120 -10.98 26.66 33.35
CA ALA A 120 -9.65 26.11 33.57
C ALA A 120 -9.66 24.57 33.57
N LEU A 121 -10.65 23.95 34.23
CA LEU A 121 -10.81 22.49 34.25
C LEU A 121 -11.16 21.92 32.87
N GLU A 122 -11.95 22.64 32.06
CA GLU A 122 -12.21 22.25 30.66
C GLU A 122 -10.94 22.32 29.79
N THR A 123 -10.11 23.35 29.98
CA THR A 123 -8.81 23.40 29.28
C THR A 123 -7.91 22.26 29.71
N LEU A 124 -7.90 21.90 31.01
CA LEU A 124 -7.13 20.78 31.53
C LEU A 124 -7.64 19.43 31.02
N GLU A 125 -8.96 19.23 30.97
CA GLU A 125 -9.60 18.05 30.37
C GLU A 125 -9.23 17.90 28.89
N SER A 126 -9.18 19.02 28.14
CA SER A 126 -8.77 18.99 26.73
C SER A 126 -7.30 18.61 26.55
N LEU A 127 -6.41 19.09 27.43
CA LEU A 127 -4.99 18.77 27.42
C LEU A 127 -4.74 17.32 27.86
N ALA A 128 -5.49 16.82 28.85
CA ALA A 128 -5.42 15.43 29.29
C ALA A 128 -5.85 14.46 28.17
N ASN A 129 -6.97 14.74 27.50
CA ASN A 129 -7.42 13.98 26.33
C ASN A 129 -6.39 14.00 25.18
N PHE A 130 -5.74 15.15 24.96
CA PHE A 130 -4.71 15.28 23.94
C PHE A 130 -3.47 14.44 24.29
N ASN A 131 -2.99 14.50 25.54
CA ASN A 131 -1.89 13.67 26.02
C ASN A 131 -2.20 12.17 25.90
N GLU A 132 -3.41 11.72 26.25
CA GLU A 132 -3.80 10.31 26.12
C GLU A 132 -3.70 9.84 24.67
N ARG A 133 -4.17 10.63 23.71
CA ARG A 133 -4.07 10.32 22.27
C ARG A 133 -2.63 10.30 21.77
N GLU A 134 -1.82 11.31 22.12
CA GLU A 134 -0.40 11.31 21.75
C GLU A 134 0.34 10.12 22.36
N ASN A 135 -0.01 9.73 23.59
CA ASN A 135 0.61 8.59 24.24
C ASN A 135 0.19 7.26 23.59
N GLU A 136 -1.07 7.12 23.16
CA GLU A 136 -1.52 5.99 22.33
C GLU A 136 -0.76 5.92 20.99
N GLU A 137 -0.58 7.06 20.31
CA GLU A 137 0.17 7.14 19.06
C GLU A 137 1.65 6.76 19.27
N ILE A 138 2.27 7.23 20.35
CA ILE A 138 3.64 6.85 20.72
C ILE A 138 3.74 5.34 20.92
N ILE A 139 2.79 4.73 21.63
CA ILE A 139 2.75 3.28 21.86
C ILE A 139 2.62 2.52 20.53
N ASP A 140 1.78 2.99 19.61
CA ASP A 140 1.58 2.33 18.32
C ASP A 140 2.78 2.50 17.37
N LEU A 141 3.45 3.65 17.40
CA LEU A 141 4.71 3.87 16.71
C LEU A 141 5.81 2.96 17.26
N GLN A 142 5.91 2.82 18.58
CA GLN A 142 6.86 1.89 19.22
C GLN A 142 6.62 0.45 18.76
N LYS A 143 5.37 -0.04 18.79
CA LYS A 143 5.02 -1.37 18.26
C LYS A 143 5.39 -1.53 16.78
N THR A 144 5.24 -0.47 15.99
CA THR A 144 5.57 -0.49 14.56
C THR A 144 7.08 -0.56 14.35
N ILE A 145 7.86 0.19 15.13
CA ILE A 145 9.32 0.12 15.14
C ILE A 145 9.77 -1.30 15.49
N ASP A 146 9.26 -1.88 16.57
CA ASP A 146 9.62 -3.25 17.00
C ASP A 146 9.35 -4.29 15.91
N ARG A 147 8.20 -4.19 15.20
CA ARG A 147 7.89 -5.06 14.06
C ARG A 147 8.89 -4.87 12.92
N LEU A 148 9.19 -3.63 12.54
CA LEU A 148 10.11 -3.33 11.45
C LEU A 148 11.56 -3.75 11.79
N GLU A 149 11.97 -3.62 13.05
CA GLU A 149 13.28 -4.08 13.51
C GLU A 149 13.37 -5.60 13.46
N ASN A 150 12.33 -6.33 13.89
CA ASN A 150 12.26 -7.78 13.78
C ASN A 150 12.27 -8.24 12.32
N ASP A 151 11.46 -7.63 11.44
CA ASP A 151 11.44 -7.95 10.01
C ASP A 151 12.82 -7.71 9.36
N LYS A 152 13.51 -6.64 9.75
CA LYS A 152 14.86 -6.34 9.29
C LYS A 152 15.86 -7.41 9.77
N GLN A 153 15.77 -7.84 11.02
CA GLN A 153 16.62 -8.91 11.56
C GLN A 153 16.37 -10.24 10.84
N MET A 154 15.11 -10.61 10.60
CA MET A 154 14.75 -11.85 9.89
C MET A 154 15.29 -11.83 8.44
N LYS A 155 15.09 -10.72 7.71
CA LYS A 155 15.64 -10.56 6.35
C LYS A 155 17.17 -10.64 6.32
N MET A 156 17.84 -10.12 7.35
CA MET A 156 19.29 -10.22 7.47
C MET A 156 19.72 -11.66 7.75
N GLN A 157 19.02 -12.39 8.62
CA GLN A 157 19.28 -13.81 8.87
C GLN A 157 19.06 -14.66 7.62
N ASP A 158 17.99 -14.42 6.87
CA ASP A 158 17.73 -15.14 5.63
C ASP A 158 18.85 -14.89 4.60
N ARG A 159 19.32 -13.64 4.47
CA ARG A 159 20.47 -13.33 3.61
C ARG A 159 21.73 -14.09 4.04
N MET A 160 22.03 -14.11 5.34
CA MET A 160 23.17 -14.87 5.85
C MET A 160 23.03 -16.37 5.59
N ARG A 161 21.80 -16.92 5.72
CA ARG A 161 21.53 -18.32 5.40
C ARG A 161 21.75 -18.63 3.93
N PHE A 162 21.22 -17.79 3.04
CA PHE A 162 21.44 -17.94 1.59
C PHE A 162 22.92 -17.83 1.21
N GLU A 163 23.67 -16.94 1.85
CA GLU A 163 25.12 -16.80 1.62
C GLU A 163 25.87 -18.07 2.03
N VAL A 164 25.57 -18.64 3.20
CA VAL A 164 26.16 -19.92 3.65
C VAL A 164 25.77 -21.09 2.75
N GLU A 165 24.50 -21.17 2.35
CA GLU A 165 24.03 -22.21 1.42
C GLU A 165 24.71 -22.09 0.06
N LEU A 166 24.91 -20.86 -0.43
CA LEU A 166 25.62 -20.60 -1.67
C LEU A 166 27.09 -21.02 -1.58
N GLU A 167 27.79 -20.62 -0.52
CA GLU A 167 29.18 -21.05 -0.27
C GLU A 167 29.30 -22.58 -0.19
N GLN A 168 28.33 -23.25 0.45
CA GLN A 168 28.30 -24.71 0.53
C GLN A 168 28.11 -25.35 -0.85
N VAL A 169 27.24 -24.80 -1.70
CA VAL A 169 27.05 -25.27 -3.08
C VAL A 169 28.32 -25.05 -3.91
N GLU A 170 28.97 -23.89 -3.79
CA GLU A 170 30.24 -23.61 -4.45
C GLU A 170 31.34 -24.59 -4.01
N GLU A 171 31.42 -24.89 -2.72
CA GLU A 171 32.40 -25.83 -2.19
C GLU A 171 32.14 -27.26 -2.67
N ASN A 172 30.87 -27.66 -2.79
CA ASN A 172 30.50 -28.95 -3.38
C ASN A 172 30.93 -29.02 -4.85
N TYR A 173 30.69 -27.98 -5.64
CA TYR A 173 31.17 -27.93 -7.04
C TYR A 173 32.70 -27.98 -7.13
N ARG A 174 33.43 -27.32 -6.21
CA ARG A 174 34.90 -27.42 -6.17
C ARG A 174 35.36 -28.86 -5.91
N LYS A 175 34.71 -29.57 -4.98
CA LYS A 175 35.01 -30.98 -4.67
C LYS A 175 34.73 -31.86 -5.88
N GLU A 176 33.56 -31.75 -6.50
CA GLU A 176 33.20 -32.52 -7.70
C GLU A 176 34.18 -32.29 -8.84
N ILE A 177 34.57 -31.03 -9.10
CA ILE A 177 35.58 -30.70 -10.12
C ILE A 177 36.91 -31.38 -9.79
N ASN A 178 37.35 -31.34 -8.53
CA ASN A 178 38.58 -31.97 -8.09
C ASN A 178 38.53 -33.50 -8.22
N ASP A 179 37.42 -34.12 -7.84
CA ASP A 179 37.23 -35.58 -7.93
C ASP A 179 37.20 -36.05 -9.38
N LEU A 180 36.48 -35.34 -10.25
CA LEU A 180 36.48 -35.59 -11.70
C LEU A 180 37.88 -35.41 -12.28
N TRP A 181 38.61 -34.38 -11.85
CA TRP A 181 39.99 -34.15 -12.29
C TRP A 181 40.92 -35.30 -11.87
N MET A 182 40.81 -35.76 -10.62
CA MET A 182 41.56 -36.91 -10.11
C MET A 182 41.20 -38.20 -10.86
N MET A 183 39.92 -38.42 -11.18
CA MET A 183 39.46 -39.56 -11.97
C MET A 183 40.03 -39.52 -13.39
N VAL A 184 39.97 -38.37 -14.06
CA VAL A 184 40.58 -38.18 -15.39
C VAL A 184 42.07 -38.46 -15.34
N LYS A 185 42.79 -37.97 -14.32
CA LYS A 185 44.23 -38.22 -14.15
C LYS A 185 44.54 -39.70 -13.96
N LYS A 186 43.72 -40.42 -13.18
CA LYS A 186 43.82 -41.87 -12.96
C LYS A 186 43.61 -42.64 -14.27
N LEU A 187 42.50 -42.38 -14.96
CA LEU A 187 42.18 -42.99 -16.26
C LEU A 187 43.24 -42.70 -17.33
N GLN A 188 43.81 -41.49 -17.35
CA GLN A 188 44.93 -41.15 -18.23
C GLN A 188 46.19 -41.95 -17.90
N GLY A 189 46.46 -42.20 -16.61
CA GLY A 189 47.57 -43.06 -16.17
C GLY A 189 47.37 -44.51 -16.58
N GLU A 190 46.18 -45.06 -16.38
CA GLU A 190 45.82 -46.43 -16.77
C GLU A 190 45.88 -46.60 -18.30
N ASN A 191 45.34 -45.66 -19.08
CA ASN A 191 45.45 -45.69 -20.55
C ASN A 191 46.90 -45.67 -21.04
N LYS A 192 47.79 -44.89 -20.40
CA LYS A 192 49.22 -44.91 -20.72
C LYS A 192 49.86 -46.25 -20.38
N HIS A 193 49.49 -46.84 -19.23
CA HIS A 193 49.98 -48.13 -18.81
C HIS A 193 49.55 -49.25 -19.77
N LEU A 194 48.26 -49.34 -20.08
CA LEU A 194 47.70 -50.29 -21.05
C LEU A 194 48.30 -50.11 -22.45
N SER A 195 48.49 -48.86 -22.89
CA SER A 195 49.14 -48.57 -24.18
C SER A 195 50.59 -49.07 -24.21
N SER A 196 51.30 -48.97 -23.09
CA SER A 196 52.68 -49.48 -22.96
C SER A 196 52.71 -51.01 -22.93
N ALA A 197 51.82 -51.64 -22.17
CA ALA A 197 51.68 -53.09 -22.12
C ALA A 197 51.29 -53.70 -23.47
N LEU A 198 50.39 -53.05 -24.23
CA LEU A 198 50.04 -53.47 -25.60
C LEU A 198 51.19 -53.28 -26.59
N ALA A 199 52.05 -52.27 -26.39
CA ALA A 199 53.27 -52.12 -27.19
C ALA A 199 54.29 -53.23 -26.88
N GLU A 200 54.42 -53.61 -25.62
CA GLU A 200 55.23 -54.76 -25.20
C GLU A 200 54.66 -56.09 -25.71
N HIS A 201 53.33 -56.27 -25.70
CA HIS A 201 52.69 -57.47 -26.24
C HIS A 201 52.87 -57.57 -27.76
N ARG A 202 52.71 -56.46 -28.50
CA ARG A 202 53.05 -56.40 -29.94
C ARG A 202 54.51 -56.71 -30.24
N SER A 203 55.42 -56.49 -29.30
CA SER A 203 56.83 -56.88 -29.45
C SER A 203 57.10 -58.37 -29.15
N LYS A 204 56.18 -59.05 -28.45
CA LYS A 204 56.25 -60.47 -28.07
C LYS A 204 55.47 -61.41 -29.00
N GLU A 205 54.54 -60.87 -29.80
CA GLU A 205 53.75 -61.60 -30.81
C GLU A 205 54.57 -62.15 -32.01
N SER A 206 55.92 -62.15 -31.96
CA SER A 206 56.79 -62.71 -33.00
C SER A 206 57.40 -64.08 -32.65
N GLU A 207 57.18 -64.64 -31.46
CA GLU A 207 57.92 -65.84 -31.01
C GLU A 207 57.11 -66.96 -30.31
N GLU A 208 55.79 -67.05 -30.49
CA GLU A 208 55.04 -68.20 -29.96
C GLU A 208 54.03 -68.74 -30.98
N ASP A 209 54.53 -69.61 -31.88
CA ASP A 209 53.66 -70.45 -32.73
C ASP A 209 54.36 -71.77 -33.10
N ALA A 210 54.62 -72.63 -32.10
CA ALA A 210 54.96 -74.04 -32.31
C ALA A 210 54.92 -74.85 -31.01
N ASN A 211 53.76 -75.43 -30.66
CA ASN A 211 53.65 -76.81 -30.12
C ASN A 211 52.25 -77.14 -29.60
N ALA A 212 51.48 -77.90 -30.38
CA ALA A 212 50.31 -78.61 -29.87
C ALA A 212 50.10 -79.91 -30.65
N ALA A 213 50.77 -80.99 -30.22
CA ALA A 213 50.48 -82.34 -30.67
C ALA A 213 50.75 -83.35 -29.55
N ASN A 214 49.79 -83.51 -28.64
CA ASN A 214 49.71 -84.75 -27.84
C ASN A 214 48.25 -85.03 -27.41
N GLY A 215 47.74 -86.23 -27.70
CA GLY A 215 46.35 -86.62 -27.50
C GLY A 215 45.89 -86.81 -26.05
N GLN A 216 46.78 -86.64 -25.07
CA GLN A 216 46.43 -86.45 -23.65
C GLN A 216 46.05 -85.00 -23.34
N GLY A 217 46.63 -84.04 -24.08
CA GLY A 217 46.34 -82.62 -23.96
C GLY A 217 44.92 -82.24 -24.39
N LEU A 218 44.25 -83.04 -25.24
CA LEU A 218 42.84 -82.81 -25.59
C LEU A 218 41.90 -83.02 -24.39
N ARG A 219 42.13 -84.07 -23.59
CA ARG A 219 41.32 -84.33 -22.38
C ARG A 219 41.66 -83.35 -21.26
N GLU A 220 42.93 -83.01 -21.09
CA GLU A 220 43.36 -81.98 -20.13
C GLU A 220 42.88 -80.58 -20.57
N ALA A 221 42.86 -80.28 -21.87
CA ALA A 221 42.27 -79.04 -22.41
C ALA A 221 40.75 -79.01 -22.27
N GLU A 222 40.05 -80.15 -22.47
CA GLU A 222 38.62 -80.25 -22.19
C GLU A 222 38.30 -80.03 -20.70
N ILE A 223 39.11 -80.58 -19.78
CA ILE A 223 38.98 -80.33 -18.34
C ILE A 223 39.29 -78.87 -18.02
N GLN A 224 40.34 -78.29 -18.60
CA GLN A 224 40.70 -76.88 -18.42
C GLN A 224 39.58 -75.96 -18.91
N ILE A 225 38.96 -76.23 -20.06
CA ILE A 225 37.80 -75.47 -20.57
C ILE A 225 36.64 -75.54 -19.58
N ILE A 226 36.39 -76.69 -18.95
CA ILE A 226 35.32 -76.83 -17.95
C ILE A 226 35.65 -76.03 -16.69
N GLU A 227 36.91 -76.01 -16.26
CA GLU A 227 37.39 -75.20 -15.13
C GLU A 227 37.27 -73.70 -15.44
N ASP A 228 37.72 -73.26 -16.62
CA ASP A 228 37.60 -71.88 -17.08
C ASP A 228 36.12 -71.45 -17.18
N LEU A 229 35.25 -72.31 -17.73
CA LEU A 229 33.81 -72.05 -17.76
C LEU A 229 33.20 -71.98 -16.36
N ARG A 230 33.67 -72.80 -15.41
CA ARG A 230 33.22 -72.73 -14.01
C ARG A 230 33.67 -71.44 -13.35
N GLU A 231 34.92 -71.04 -13.55
CA GLU A 231 35.44 -69.77 -13.06
C GLU A 231 34.66 -68.60 -13.66
N GLU A 232 34.39 -68.61 -14.95
CA GLU A 232 33.67 -67.52 -15.61
C GLU A 232 32.18 -67.49 -15.20
N ASN A 233 31.58 -68.66 -14.97
CA ASN A 233 30.22 -68.75 -14.41
C ASN A 233 30.19 -68.22 -12.97
N GLN A 234 31.24 -68.50 -12.17
CA GLN A 234 31.38 -67.97 -10.83
C GLN A 234 31.59 -66.45 -10.83
N ARG A 235 32.44 -65.93 -11.72
CA ARG A 235 32.62 -64.48 -11.93
C ARG A 235 31.31 -63.79 -12.32
N ARG A 236 30.56 -64.34 -13.28
CA ARG A 236 29.24 -63.79 -13.66
C ARG A 236 28.21 -63.85 -12.53
N LYS A 237 28.26 -64.87 -11.67
CA LYS A 237 27.40 -64.94 -10.46
C LYS A 237 27.75 -63.84 -9.46
N ASP A 238 29.03 -63.59 -9.24
CA ASP A 238 29.46 -62.57 -8.29
C ASP A 238 29.23 -61.14 -8.86
N GLU A 239 29.37 -60.95 -10.17
CA GLU A 239 28.96 -59.72 -10.87
C GLU A 239 27.44 -59.48 -10.77
N LEU A 240 26.62 -60.52 -10.95
CA LEU A 240 25.17 -60.43 -10.75
C LEU A 240 24.79 -60.03 -9.32
N LYS A 241 25.50 -60.53 -8.31
CA LYS A 241 25.27 -60.14 -6.91
C LYS A 241 25.67 -58.68 -6.66
N ALA A 242 26.78 -58.22 -7.23
CA ALA A 242 27.21 -56.83 -7.14
C ALA A 242 26.17 -55.90 -7.78
N LEU A 243 25.77 -56.18 -9.02
CA LEU A 243 24.73 -55.40 -9.71
C LEU A 243 23.38 -55.43 -8.98
N HIS A 244 23.01 -56.56 -8.36
CA HIS A 244 21.81 -56.64 -7.54
C HIS A 244 21.92 -55.77 -6.28
N HIS A 245 23.09 -55.73 -5.64
CA HIS A 245 23.32 -54.88 -4.48
C HIS A 245 23.20 -53.40 -4.85
N ASP A 246 23.88 -52.97 -5.92
CA ASP A 246 23.82 -51.60 -6.45
C ASP A 246 22.38 -51.19 -6.82
N ALA A 247 21.60 -52.13 -7.38
CA ALA A 247 20.20 -51.89 -7.72
C ALA A 247 19.31 -51.69 -6.47
N GLU A 248 19.54 -52.45 -5.40
CA GLU A 248 18.81 -52.25 -4.13
C GLU A 248 19.24 -50.96 -3.43
N GLU A 249 20.52 -50.58 -3.47
CA GLU A 249 20.99 -49.29 -2.94
C GLU A 249 20.34 -48.11 -3.70
N SER A 250 20.36 -48.18 -5.03
CA SER A 250 19.71 -47.17 -5.89
C SER A 250 18.21 -47.06 -5.60
N LYS A 251 17.54 -48.19 -5.35
CA LYS A 251 16.11 -48.22 -4.99
C LYS A 251 15.84 -47.54 -3.65
N VAL A 252 16.67 -47.77 -2.64
CA VAL A 252 16.57 -47.08 -1.34
C VAL A 252 16.75 -45.57 -1.50
N GLU A 253 17.70 -45.13 -2.33
CA GLU A 253 17.88 -43.71 -2.64
C GLU A 253 16.65 -43.12 -3.33
N VAL A 254 16.10 -43.83 -4.33
CA VAL A 254 14.88 -43.44 -5.02
C VAL A 254 13.71 -43.31 -4.04
N ASP A 255 13.51 -44.26 -3.13
CA ASP A 255 12.44 -44.21 -2.12
C ASP A 255 12.63 -43.02 -1.16
N SER A 256 13.87 -42.73 -0.76
CA SER A 256 14.21 -41.56 0.05
C SER A 256 13.88 -40.25 -0.66
N LEU A 257 14.26 -40.11 -1.93
CA LEU A 257 13.95 -38.95 -2.76
C LEU A 257 12.44 -38.78 -2.96
N HIS A 258 11.70 -39.87 -3.19
CA HIS A 258 10.24 -39.83 -3.26
C HIS A 258 9.62 -39.31 -1.96
N SER A 259 10.09 -39.78 -0.79
CA SER A 259 9.63 -39.27 0.51
C SER A 259 9.89 -37.77 0.67
N ASN A 260 11.04 -37.29 0.23
CA ASN A 260 11.39 -35.86 0.28
C ASN A 260 10.51 -35.04 -0.66
N ILE A 261 10.25 -35.53 -1.87
CA ILE A 261 9.32 -34.90 -2.83
C ILE A 261 7.92 -34.78 -2.22
N GLU A 262 7.41 -35.84 -1.58
CA GLU A 262 6.10 -35.79 -0.93
C GLU A 262 6.04 -34.76 0.20
N LYS A 263 7.09 -34.65 1.03
CA LYS A 263 7.18 -33.63 2.07
C LYS A 263 7.14 -32.22 1.48
N LEU A 264 7.91 -31.99 0.41
CA LEU A 264 7.93 -30.71 -0.30
C LEU A 264 6.56 -30.38 -0.91
N ILE A 265 5.85 -31.35 -1.49
CA ILE A 265 4.49 -31.16 -2.01
C ILE A 265 3.54 -30.71 -0.89
N ARG A 266 3.58 -31.37 0.27
CA ARG A 266 2.73 -31.00 1.43
C ARG A 266 3.05 -29.59 1.93
N GLN A 267 4.34 -29.25 2.04
CA GLN A 267 4.77 -27.91 2.44
C GLN A 267 4.32 -26.84 1.42
N ASN A 268 4.45 -27.11 0.13
CA ASN A 268 4.02 -26.19 -0.93
C ASN A 268 2.50 -25.95 -0.88
N GLN A 269 1.70 -27.01 -0.73
CA GLN A 269 0.24 -26.89 -0.54
C GLN A 269 -0.12 -26.02 0.67
N GLU A 270 0.60 -26.18 1.79
CA GLU A 270 0.39 -25.36 2.98
C GLU A 270 0.75 -23.89 2.75
N LEU A 271 1.87 -23.62 2.07
CA LEU A 271 2.25 -22.27 1.67
C LEU A 271 1.21 -21.62 0.73
N LEU A 272 0.66 -22.38 -0.21
CA LEU A 272 -0.42 -21.91 -1.09
C LEU A 272 -1.69 -21.55 -0.29
N ARG A 273 -2.08 -22.38 0.70
CA ARG A 273 -3.21 -22.08 1.60
C ARG A 273 -2.95 -20.82 2.42
N LYS A 274 -1.77 -20.69 3.01
CA LYS A 274 -1.36 -19.50 3.78
C LYS A 274 -1.34 -18.24 2.91
N ASN A 275 -0.80 -18.32 1.70
CA ASN A 275 -0.79 -17.20 0.74
C ASN A 275 -2.22 -16.77 0.38
N SER A 276 -3.12 -17.73 0.07
CA SER A 276 -4.53 -17.42 -0.19
C SER A 276 -5.21 -16.72 1.00
N SER A 277 -4.93 -17.17 2.23
CA SER A 277 -5.46 -16.54 3.46
C SER A 277 -4.92 -15.12 3.65
N LEU A 278 -3.60 -14.92 3.52
CA LEU A 278 -2.97 -13.60 3.60
C LEU A 278 -3.49 -12.65 2.52
N GLN A 279 -3.70 -13.13 1.30
CA GLN A 279 -4.26 -12.33 0.22
C GLN A 279 -5.70 -11.88 0.52
N LYS A 280 -6.51 -12.75 1.16
CA LYS A 280 -7.87 -12.38 1.62
C LYS A 280 -7.80 -11.32 2.72
N GLN A 281 -6.91 -11.48 3.70
CA GLN A 281 -6.71 -10.48 4.77
C GLN A 281 -6.24 -9.14 4.20
N GLY A 282 -5.30 -9.17 3.23
CA GLY A 282 -4.83 -7.98 2.53
C GLY A 282 -5.97 -7.23 1.82
N ARG A 283 -6.88 -7.94 1.14
CA ARG A 283 -8.06 -7.33 0.52
C ARG A 283 -8.98 -6.65 1.55
N LEU A 284 -9.22 -7.30 2.69
CA LEU A 284 -10.06 -6.73 3.76
C LEU A 284 -9.42 -5.47 4.38
N LEU A 285 -8.11 -5.47 4.59
CA LEU A 285 -7.38 -4.30 5.10
C LEU A 285 -7.42 -3.14 4.10
N VAL A 286 -7.26 -3.41 2.80
CA VAL A 286 -7.38 -2.38 1.75
C VAL A 286 -8.79 -1.81 1.72
N GLN A 287 -9.82 -2.65 1.80
CA GLN A 287 -11.21 -2.20 1.86
C GLN A 287 -11.49 -1.34 3.09
N GLY A 288 -11.03 -1.77 4.27
CA GLY A 288 -11.13 -0.97 5.50
C GLY A 288 -10.42 0.38 5.37
N LYS A 289 -9.21 0.41 4.80
CA LYS A 289 -8.48 1.66 4.53
C LYS A 289 -9.27 2.59 3.61
N THR A 290 -9.86 2.07 2.53
CA THR A 290 -10.67 2.89 1.63
C THR A 290 -11.94 3.44 2.29
N ASP A 291 -12.54 2.69 3.21
CA ASP A 291 -13.74 3.13 3.94
C ASP A 291 -13.40 4.24 4.94
N PHE A 292 -12.29 4.11 5.67
CA PHE A 292 -11.80 5.16 6.55
C PHE A 292 -11.42 6.42 5.77
N HIS A 293 -10.77 6.27 4.61
CA HIS A 293 -10.43 7.42 3.77
C HIS A 293 -11.67 8.18 3.29
N ARG A 294 -12.73 7.47 2.88
CA ARG A 294 -14.01 8.09 2.50
C ARG A 294 -14.67 8.82 3.66
N ARG A 295 -14.66 8.23 4.87
CA ARG A 295 -15.20 8.89 6.07
C ARG A 295 -14.40 10.13 6.44
N LEU A 296 -13.07 10.07 6.33
CA LEU A 296 -12.19 11.21 6.58
C LEU A 296 -12.47 12.35 5.61
N GLN A 297 -12.53 12.06 4.30
CA GLN A 297 -12.88 13.05 3.27
C GLN A 297 -14.22 13.73 3.56
N SER A 298 -15.25 12.96 3.93
CA SER A 298 -16.56 13.53 4.27
C SER A 298 -16.50 14.48 5.48
N VAL A 299 -15.71 14.14 6.51
CA VAL A 299 -15.51 15.01 7.69
C VAL A 299 -14.67 16.24 7.35
N GLU A 300 -13.69 16.12 6.45
CA GLU A 300 -12.89 17.24 5.95
C GLU A 300 -13.76 18.23 5.15
N GLU A 301 -14.61 17.73 4.26
CA GLU A 301 -15.59 18.53 3.52
C GLU A 301 -16.55 19.28 4.46
N GLN A 302 -17.08 18.60 5.47
CA GLN A 302 -17.93 19.23 6.50
C GLN A 302 -17.17 20.30 7.28
N ASN A 303 -15.90 20.08 7.63
CA ASN A 303 -15.08 21.09 8.29
C ASN A 303 -14.86 22.32 7.41
N ILE A 304 -14.62 22.13 6.11
CA ILE A 304 -14.47 23.24 5.15
C ILE A 304 -15.77 24.03 5.08
N GLN A 305 -16.92 23.36 4.98
CA GLN A 305 -18.24 24.01 4.98
C GLN A 305 -18.47 24.83 6.25
N LEU A 306 -18.18 24.27 7.43
CA LEU A 306 -18.33 24.97 8.71
C LEU A 306 -17.37 26.16 8.83
N ARG A 307 -16.13 26.04 8.35
CA ARG A 307 -15.18 27.16 8.33
C ARG A 307 -15.66 28.29 7.42
N ASN A 308 -16.21 27.97 6.26
CA ASN A 308 -16.77 28.97 5.35
C ASN A 308 -17.95 29.69 6.01
N LEU A 309 -18.88 28.94 6.61
CA LEU A 309 -20.02 29.52 7.32
C LEU A 309 -19.60 30.40 8.49
N LEU A 310 -18.57 29.99 9.24
CA LEU A 310 -17.99 30.80 10.32
C LEU A 310 -17.36 32.09 9.80
N ASN A 311 -16.67 32.03 8.66
CA ASN A 311 -16.09 33.20 8.02
C ASN A 311 -17.18 34.16 7.53
N ASP A 312 -18.24 33.64 6.91
CA ASP A 312 -19.37 34.45 6.41
C ASP A 312 -20.14 35.12 7.55
N THR A 313 -20.41 34.39 8.63
CA THR A 313 -21.02 34.96 9.84
C THR A 313 -20.10 35.98 10.52
N SER A 314 -18.80 35.74 10.58
CA SER A 314 -17.83 36.72 11.10
C SER A 314 -17.81 38.00 10.27
N ARG A 315 -17.89 37.90 8.93
CA ARG A 315 -18.03 39.07 8.04
C ARG A 315 -19.32 39.82 8.32
N ALA A 316 -20.46 39.14 8.37
CA ALA A 316 -21.75 39.76 8.67
C ALA A 316 -21.75 40.48 10.03
N CYS A 317 -21.15 39.88 11.07
CA CYS A 317 -21.01 40.53 12.38
C CYS A 317 -20.15 41.79 12.33
N LYS A 318 -19.05 41.79 11.56
CA LYS A 318 -18.22 42.98 11.37
C LYS A 318 -18.97 44.08 10.61
N ASP A 319 -19.71 43.72 9.56
CA ASP A 319 -20.49 44.68 8.77
C ASP A 319 -21.56 45.35 9.65
N LEU A 320 -22.30 44.57 10.45
CA LEU A 320 -23.25 45.07 11.45
C LEU A 320 -22.60 45.97 12.50
N GLN A 321 -21.42 45.60 13.01
CA GLN A 321 -20.68 46.44 13.95
C GLN A 321 -20.27 47.77 13.31
N THR A 322 -19.83 47.73 12.05
CA THR A 322 -19.44 48.93 11.28
C THR A 322 -20.64 49.83 11.03
N GLN A 323 -21.79 49.24 10.69
CA GLN A 323 -23.06 49.97 10.55
C GLN A 323 -23.47 50.63 11.87
N LYS A 324 -23.39 49.90 12.99
CA LYS A 324 -23.73 50.45 14.30
C LYS A 324 -22.82 51.61 14.72
N LEU A 325 -21.51 51.52 14.43
CA LEU A 325 -20.58 52.62 14.65
C LEU A 325 -20.90 53.86 13.79
N GLN A 326 -21.43 53.67 12.58
CA GLN A 326 -21.91 54.78 11.74
C GLN A 326 -23.22 55.40 12.25
N GLU A 327 -24.09 54.62 12.90
CA GLU A 327 -25.33 55.12 13.50
C GLU A 327 -25.11 55.85 14.84
N ASP A 328 -24.15 55.38 15.65
CA ASP A 328 -23.83 55.95 16.97
C ASP A 328 -22.90 57.20 16.89
N ASP A 329 -22.30 57.50 15.74
CA ASP A 329 -21.52 58.73 15.48
C ASP A 329 -22.34 59.74 14.64
N PRO A 330 -23.04 60.70 15.29
CA PRO A 330 -23.95 61.62 14.61
C PRO A 330 -23.25 62.62 13.68
N GLU A 331 -21.93 62.78 13.76
CA GLU A 331 -21.13 63.65 12.88
C GLU A 331 -20.75 62.98 11.54
N ASN A 332 -20.67 61.64 11.50
CA ASN A 332 -20.33 60.88 10.29
C ASN A 332 -21.52 60.14 9.64
N ALA A 333 -22.69 60.13 10.29
CA ALA A 333 -23.91 59.60 9.69
C ALA A 333 -24.31 60.46 8.47
N PRO A 334 -24.52 59.87 7.26
CA PRO A 334 -24.97 60.62 6.09
C PRO A 334 -26.38 61.17 6.33
N ARG A 335 -26.47 62.46 6.69
CA ARG A 335 -27.72 63.17 6.97
C ARG A 335 -28.10 63.98 5.75
N PHE A 336 -28.82 63.36 4.81
CA PHE A 336 -29.53 64.12 3.80
C PHE A 336 -30.84 64.64 4.40
N THR A 337 -31.08 65.95 4.26
CA THR A 337 -32.40 66.49 4.60
C THR A 337 -33.44 66.06 3.55
N LEU A 338 -34.72 65.93 3.95
CA LEU A 338 -35.80 65.68 2.98
C LEU A 338 -35.92 66.79 1.92
N ALA A 339 -35.35 67.97 2.18
CA ALA A 339 -35.26 69.05 1.21
C ALA A 339 -34.18 68.74 0.15
N GLU A 340 -32.96 68.43 0.57
CA GLU A 340 -31.86 68.03 -0.32
C GLU A 340 -32.22 66.81 -1.18
N LEU A 341 -32.89 65.81 -0.61
CA LEU A 341 -33.30 64.65 -1.39
C LEU A 341 -34.31 65.00 -2.49
N ARG A 342 -35.25 65.91 -2.20
CA ARG A 342 -36.20 66.41 -3.22
C ARG A 342 -35.47 67.22 -4.28
N GLU A 343 -34.52 68.05 -3.89
CA GLU A 343 -33.74 68.90 -4.78
C GLU A 343 -32.88 68.05 -5.73
N VAL A 344 -32.16 67.05 -5.20
CA VAL A 344 -31.36 66.09 -6.01
C VAL A 344 -32.25 65.24 -6.92
N LEU A 345 -33.43 64.81 -6.46
CA LEU A 345 -34.37 64.07 -7.31
C LEU A 345 -34.95 64.94 -8.43
N GLN A 346 -35.24 66.21 -8.14
CA GLN A 346 -35.72 67.18 -9.12
C GLN A 346 -34.62 67.48 -10.13
N GLU A 347 -33.39 67.71 -9.68
CA GLU A 347 -32.21 67.89 -10.53
C GLU A 347 -31.95 66.65 -11.40
N LYS A 348 -32.00 65.44 -10.81
CA LYS A 348 -31.89 64.18 -11.57
C LYS A 348 -32.95 64.08 -12.66
N ASN A 349 -34.20 64.46 -12.37
CA ASN A 349 -35.28 64.42 -13.36
C ASN A 349 -35.08 65.47 -14.46
N MET A 350 -34.61 66.68 -14.13
CA MET A 350 -34.26 67.69 -15.13
C MET A 350 -33.11 67.23 -16.03
N LEU A 351 -32.04 66.71 -15.44
CA LEU A 351 -30.88 66.20 -16.16
C LEU A 351 -31.26 64.99 -17.02
N LYS A 352 -32.14 64.10 -16.54
CA LYS A 352 -32.66 63.00 -17.35
C LYS A 352 -33.45 63.50 -18.55
N GLY A 353 -34.27 64.54 -18.40
CA GLY A 353 -34.95 65.20 -19.52
C GLY A 353 -33.96 65.80 -20.51
N ARG A 354 -32.91 66.47 -20.01
CA ARG A 354 -31.87 67.06 -20.86
C ARG A 354 -31.04 66.01 -21.59
N VAL A 355 -30.74 64.88 -20.95
CA VAL A 355 -30.05 63.76 -21.57
C VAL A 355 -30.90 63.18 -22.69
N LEU A 356 -32.20 62.97 -22.49
CA LEU A 356 -33.10 62.49 -23.54
C LEU A 356 -33.15 63.46 -24.73
N GLU A 357 -33.20 64.76 -24.48
CA GLU A 357 -33.20 65.78 -25.54
C GLU A 357 -31.87 65.80 -26.31
N LEU A 358 -30.75 65.65 -25.61
CA LEU A 358 -29.42 65.57 -26.24
C LEU A 358 -29.23 64.25 -27.00
N GLU A 359 -29.74 63.14 -26.49
CA GLU A 359 -29.77 61.85 -27.18
C GLU A 359 -30.63 61.93 -28.45
N GLU A 360 -31.79 62.60 -28.40
CA GLU A 360 -32.63 62.85 -29.58
C GLU A 360 -31.92 63.73 -30.62
N GLN A 361 -31.26 64.80 -30.18
CA GLN A 361 -30.47 65.66 -31.08
C GLN A 361 -29.28 64.92 -31.69
N LEU A 362 -28.61 64.07 -30.91
CA LEU A 362 -27.52 63.23 -31.40
C LEU A 362 -28.03 62.16 -32.38
N GLU A 363 -29.21 61.59 -32.16
CA GLU A 363 -29.83 60.62 -33.08
C GLU A 363 -30.28 61.31 -34.38
N GLN A 364 -30.77 62.55 -34.32
CA GLN A 364 -31.09 63.36 -35.51
C GLN A 364 -29.84 63.80 -36.29
N LEU A 365 -28.71 63.99 -35.62
CA LEU A 365 -27.41 64.31 -36.21
C LEU A 365 -26.59 63.07 -36.57
N ARG A 366 -27.08 61.87 -36.23
CA ARG A 366 -26.45 60.61 -36.59
C ARG A 366 -26.60 60.43 -38.11
N PRO A 367 -25.51 60.44 -38.88
CA PRO A 367 -25.61 60.15 -40.31
C PRO A 367 -26.16 58.74 -40.48
N PRO A 368 -27.05 58.48 -41.46
CA PRO A 368 -27.51 57.12 -41.75
C PRO A 368 -26.30 56.36 -42.29
N SER A 369 -25.56 55.72 -41.40
CA SER A 369 -24.31 55.07 -41.72
C SER A 369 -24.65 53.65 -42.13
N THR A 370 -24.49 53.39 -43.41
CA THR A 370 -24.46 52.09 -44.07
C THR A 370 -23.74 51.04 -43.20
N ASP A 371 -24.44 49.96 -42.88
CA ASP A 371 -23.89 48.75 -42.26
C ASP A 371 -22.75 48.19 -43.13
N SER A 372 -21.51 48.50 -42.79
CA SER A 372 -20.34 47.67 -43.14
C SER A 372 -19.11 48.16 -42.37
N ASP A 373 -18.54 47.22 -41.61
CA ASP A 373 -17.17 47.21 -41.10
C ASP A 373 -16.76 48.28 -40.08
N ARG A 374 -17.00 48.01 -38.78
CA ARG A 374 -16.01 48.21 -37.69
C ARG A 374 -16.30 47.30 -36.49
N LYS A 375 -15.77 46.07 -36.52
CA LYS A 375 -15.45 45.28 -35.33
C LYS A 375 -13.95 45.10 -35.26
N SER A 376 -13.23 46.00 -34.59
CA SER A 376 -11.89 45.76 -34.04
C SER A 376 -11.56 46.89 -33.07
N ASP A 377 -11.55 46.53 -31.78
CA ASP A 377 -10.74 47.06 -30.69
C ASP A 377 -10.93 48.52 -30.22
N GLU A 378 -11.85 48.70 -29.27
CA GLU A 378 -11.57 49.46 -28.05
C GLU A 378 -12.65 49.19 -26.99
N GLN A 379 -12.27 48.55 -25.87
CA GLN A 379 -12.65 48.93 -24.50
C GLN A 379 -12.46 47.77 -23.50
N GLN A 380 -11.50 47.96 -22.60
CA GLN A 380 -11.70 47.64 -21.18
C GLN A 380 -11.39 48.89 -20.37
N LEU A 381 -12.38 49.44 -19.67
CA LEU A 381 -12.24 49.90 -18.29
C LEU A 381 -13.63 50.14 -17.62
N LYS A 382 -13.84 49.43 -16.50
CA LYS A 382 -14.78 49.68 -15.37
C LYS A 382 -16.29 49.36 -15.60
N THR A 383 -16.76 48.17 -15.19
CA THR A 383 -17.32 47.74 -13.86
C THR A 383 -18.72 48.31 -13.61
N SER A 384 -19.78 47.57 -13.24
CA SER A 384 -19.94 46.24 -12.63
C SER A 384 -21.37 45.76 -12.84
N GLN A 385 -21.61 44.46 -13.09
CA GLN A 385 -22.54 43.63 -12.30
C GLN A 385 -22.56 42.16 -12.78
N SER A 386 -22.47 41.26 -11.80
CA SER A 386 -23.07 39.92 -11.71
C SER A 386 -22.56 38.71 -12.53
N THR A 387 -21.80 37.86 -11.81
CA THR A 387 -22.01 36.40 -11.56
C THR A 387 -21.55 35.36 -12.61
N PRO A 388 -20.97 34.21 -12.15
CA PRO A 388 -20.11 33.35 -12.97
C PRO A 388 -20.80 32.04 -13.38
N GLN A 389 -20.51 31.52 -14.58
CA GLN A 389 -20.61 30.09 -14.85
C GLN A 389 -19.53 29.62 -15.82
N LEU A 390 -18.92 28.51 -15.42
CA LEU A 390 -18.00 27.67 -16.14
C LEU A 390 -18.69 27.02 -17.35
N PHE A 391 -17.97 26.87 -18.47
CA PHE A 391 -18.10 25.66 -19.27
C PHE A 391 -16.72 25.16 -19.71
N ALA A 392 -16.50 23.89 -19.39
CA ALA A 392 -15.41 23.04 -19.82
C ALA A 392 -15.71 22.47 -21.25
N PRO A 393 -14.81 21.66 -21.85
CA PRO A 393 -14.65 21.46 -23.31
C PRO A 393 -15.63 20.40 -23.90
N PRO A 394 -15.58 20.08 -25.22
CA PRO A 394 -16.73 19.57 -25.99
C PRO A 394 -16.92 18.04 -25.92
N PRO A 395 -18.12 17.51 -26.28
CA PRO A 395 -18.37 16.08 -26.45
C PRO A 395 -18.23 15.60 -27.92
N PRO A 396 -18.04 14.29 -28.16
CA PRO A 396 -18.03 13.70 -29.49
C PRO A 396 -19.44 13.40 -30.03
N SER A 397 -19.50 13.25 -31.35
CA SER A 397 -20.63 12.97 -32.25
C SER A 397 -21.73 12.03 -31.73
N CYS A 398 -22.98 12.37 -32.05
CA CYS A 398 -24.02 11.41 -32.46
C CYS A 398 -25.07 12.08 -33.35
N SER A 399 -25.63 11.26 -34.24
CA SER A 399 -26.40 11.57 -35.45
C SER A 399 -27.84 12.05 -35.19
N ALA A 400 -28.36 12.78 -36.19
CA ALA A 400 -29.71 13.35 -36.45
C ALA A 400 -30.92 12.39 -36.24
N PRO A 401 -32.22 12.78 -36.42
CA PRO A 401 -32.77 14.01 -37.02
C PRO A 401 -34.00 14.67 -36.31
N SER A 402 -34.43 15.76 -36.95
CA SER A 402 -35.45 16.80 -36.74
C SER A 402 -36.94 16.37 -36.77
N GLU A 403 -37.85 17.14 -36.13
CA GLU A 403 -38.71 18.18 -36.75
C GLU A 403 -39.76 18.78 -35.78
N ASP A 404 -40.09 20.06 -36.06
CA ASP A 404 -41.30 20.87 -35.81
C ASP A 404 -41.83 21.25 -34.41
N SER A 405 -41.57 22.54 -34.08
CA SER A 405 -42.53 23.65 -33.89
C SER A 405 -43.77 23.52 -32.97
N VAL A 406 -43.61 24.14 -31.79
CA VAL A 406 -44.54 25.01 -31.01
C VAL A 406 -45.80 24.38 -30.39
N SER A 407 -45.84 24.32 -29.04
CA SER A 407 -46.79 25.08 -28.19
C SER A 407 -46.78 24.61 -26.72
N GLU A 408 -46.98 25.59 -25.82
CA GLU A 408 -47.33 25.48 -24.39
C GLU A 408 -46.21 25.10 -23.39
N GLU A 409 -45.60 26.16 -22.83
CA GLU A 409 -44.72 26.13 -21.66
C GLU A 409 -45.53 25.77 -20.41
N CYS A 410 -45.49 24.49 -20.03
CA CYS A 410 -46.02 24.00 -18.76
C CYS A 410 -44.99 24.29 -17.65
N VAL A 411 -45.26 25.27 -16.80
CA VAL A 411 -44.41 25.62 -15.65
C VAL A 411 -44.41 24.48 -14.63
N VAL A 412 -43.35 23.67 -14.62
CA VAL A 412 -43.13 22.62 -13.63
C VAL A 412 -42.55 23.23 -12.36
N TYR A 413 -43.37 23.27 -11.30
CA TYR A 413 -42.93 23.67 -9.97
C TYR A 413 -41.92 22.64 -9.43
N GLY A 414 -40.70 23.08 -9.13
CA GLY A 414 -39.65 22.25 -8.55
C GLY A 414 -40.01 21.75 -7.14
N PRO A 415 -39.34 20.68 -6.65
CA PRO A 415 -39.60 20.11 -5.34
C PRO A 415 -39.46 21.17 -4.24
N ILE A 416 -40.51 21.32 -3.42
CA ILE A 416 -40.57 22.29 -2.33
C ILE A 416 -39.33 22.16 -1.43
N ASN A 417 -38.69 23.27 -1.10
CA ASN A 417 -37.56 23.30 -0.16
C ASN A 417 -37.98 22.65 1.16
N ARG A 418 -37.55 21.41 1.42
CA ARG A 418 -37.68 20.83 2.75
C ARG A 418 -36.73 21.58 3.67
N GLU A 419 -37.28 22.15 4.74
CA GLU A 419 -36.46 22.78 5.76
C GLU A 419 -35.41 21.79 6.30
N PRO A 420 -34.19 22.26 6.58
CA PRO A 420 -33.14 21.42 7.14
C PRO A 420 -33.62 20.75 8.43
N GLU A 421 -33.35 19.46 8.60
CA GLU A 421 -33.82 18.66 9.75
C GLU A 421 -33.45 19.26 11.12
N GLU A 422 -32.42 20.09 11.15
CA GLU A 422 -31.96 20.86 12.31
C GLU A 422 -33.00 21.88 12.80
N LYS A 423 -33.77 22.50 11.89
CA LYS A 423 -34.89 23.39 12.24
C LYS A 423 -36.13 22.63 12.69
N LEU A 424 -36.33 21.42 12.16
CA LEU A 424 -37.42 20.53 12.58
C LEU A 424 -37.16 19.89 13.95
N LYS A 425 -35.89 19.71 14.36
CA LYS A 425 -35.53 19.09 15.65
C LYS A 425 -34.33 19.80 16.35
N PRO A 426 -34.49 21.05 16.81
CA PRO A 426 -33.41 21.82 17.45
C PRO A 426 -32.79 21.13 18.67
N TRP A 427 -33.58 20.36 19.42
CA TRP A 427 -33.14 19.60 20.60
C TRP A 427 -32.15 18.46 20.29
N LYS A 428 -31.99 18.05 19.02
CA LYS A 428 -31.01 17.03 18.63
C LYS A 428 -29.58 17.57 18.50
N TYR A 429 -29.42 18.88 18.34
CA TYR A 429 -28.14 19.52 17.98
C TYR A 429 -27.67 20.54 19.03
N GLU A 430 -28.36 20.64 20.16
CA GLU A 430 -27.91 21.41 21.32
C GLU A 430 -26.53 20.88 21.79
N ARG A 431 -25.53 21.77 21.91
CA ARG A 431 -24.21 21.39 22.41
C ARG A 431 -24.40 20.77 23.79
N LYS A 432 -24.15 19.47 23.90
CA LYS A 432 -24.15 18.77 25.19
C LYS A 432 -23.09 19.44 26.07
N ASP A 433 -23.50 19.84 27.27
CA ASP A 433 -22.59 20.37 28.29
C ASP A 433 -21.35 19.47 28.43
N SER A 434 -20.17 20.07 28.57
CA SER A 434 -18.93 19.32 28.91
C SER A 434 -19.16 18.49 30.18
N GLY A 435 -18.42 17.41 30.36
CA GLY A 435 -18.57 16.59 31.58
C GLY A 435 -18.34 17.42 32.84
N VAL A 436 -17.40 18.36 32.80
CA VAL A 436 -17.13 19.35 33.85
C VAL A 436 -18.32 20.31 34.04
N ARG A 437 -18.92 20.88 32.98
CA ARG A 437 -20.11 21.74 33.11
C ARG A 437 -21.32 20.98 33.64
N ARG A 438 -21.48 19.71 33.26
CA ARG A 438 -22.52 18.83 33.83
C ARG A 438 -22.28 18.57 35.30
N PHE A 439 -21.03 18.37 35.69
CA PHE A 439 -20.63 18.16 37.08
C PHE A 439 -20.97 19.37 37.97
N PHE A 440 -20.64 20.59 37.54
CA PHE A 440 -20.93 21.81 38.30
C PHE A 440 -22.35 22.38 38.11
N ARG A 441 -23.21 21.72 37.31
CA ARG A 441 -24.57 22.18 37.03
C ARG A 441 -25.45 22.30 38.27
N PHE A 442 -25.14 21.52 39.32
CA PHE A 442 -25.80 21.56 40.62
C PHE A 442 -25.80 22.96 41.26
N PHE A 443 -24.67 23.68 41.18
CA PHE A 443 -24.51 24.99 41.82
C PHE A 443 -25.31 26.12 41.17
N TYR A 444 -25.69 25.96 39.90
CA TYR A 444 -26.45 26.97 39.15
C TYR A 444 -27.97 26.79 39.22
N LYS A 445 -28.46 25.57 39.54
CA LYS A 445 -29.89 25.24 39.44
C LYS A 445 -30.65 25.13 40.76
N GLY A 446 -30.00 25.32 41.91
CA GLY A 446 -30.67 25.56 43.19
C GLY A 446 -31.76 24.53 43.58
N GLY A 447 -31.50 23.24 43.41
CA GLY A 447 -32.49 22.20 43.74
C GLY A 447 -31.87 20.83 44.02
N ASN A 448 -32.26 20.24 45.15
CA ASN A 448 -31.89 18.91 45.62
C ASN A 448 -31.99 17.84 44.52
N PHE A 449 -30.84 17.33 44.06
CA PHE A 449 -30.73 16.02 43.43
C PHE A 449 -29.53 15.30 44.05
N SER A 450 -29.82 14.22 44.78
CA SER A 450 -28.79 13.32 45.31
C SER A 450 -28.26 12.46 44.15
N PRO A 451 -26.93 12.23 44.03
CA PRO A 451 -26.37 11.47 42.92
C PRO A 451 -26.67 9.99 43.11
N ARG A 452 -27.80 9.53 42.56
CA ARG A 452 -28.01 8.10 42.34
C ARG A 452 -27.11 7.69 41.17
N ARG A 453 -26.14 6.85 41.50
CA ARG A 453 -25.24 6.12 40.60
C ARG A 453 -26.01 5.50 39.43
N GLU A 454 -26.05 6.15 38.28
CA GLU A 454 -26.54 5.57 37.03
C GLU A 454 -25.38 4.93 36.28
N SER A 455 -25.26 3.61 36.44
CA SER A 455 -24.44 2.76 35.60
C SER A 455 -25.01 2.77 34.18
N SER A 456 -24.29 3.38 33.26
CA SER A 456 -24.56 3.28 31.82
C SER A 456 -24.00 1.97 31.28
N THR A 457 -24.77 0.88 31.37
CA THR A 457 -24.58 -0.30 30.52
C THR A 457 -25.91 -0.65 29.86
N ALA A 458 -26.16 -0.04 28.70
CA ALA A 458 -27.22 -0.45 27.79
C ALA A 458 -26.57 -1.19 26.60
N SER A 459 -26.29 -2.48 26.80
CA SER A 459 -26.14 -3.45 25.72
C SER A 459 -27.36 -4.37 25.79
N THR A 460 -28.27 -4.21 24.84
CA THR A 460 -29.44 -5.07 24.64
C THR A 460 -28.97 -6.50 24.31
N PRO A 461 -29.43 -7.56 25.00
CA PRO A 461 -29.16 -8.92 24.58
C PRO A 461 -30.15 -9.33 23.48
N VAL A 462 -29.62 -9.87 22.39
CA VAL A 462 -30.37 -10.57 21.34
C VAL A 462 -30.78 -11.95 21.88
N PRO A 463 -32.05 -12.39 21.78
CA PRO A 463 -32.45 -13.73 22.19
C PRO A 463 -31.98 -14.76 21.15
N ILE A 464 -31.25 -15.78 21.60
CA ILE A 464 -30.91 -16.98 20.83
C ILE A 464 -32.13 -17.93 20.87
N PRO A 465 -32.65 -18.43 19.73
CA PRO A 465 -33.65 -19.49 19.73
C PRO A 465 -33.03 -20.83 20.12
N ALA A 466 -33.61 -21.48 21.13
CA ALA A 466 -33.28 -22.84 21.52
C ALA A 466 -33.76 -23.84 20.45
N HIS A 467 -32.85 -24.66 19.94
CA HIS A 467 -33.21 -25.89 19.22
C HIS A 467 -33.49 -27.02 20.23
N PRO A 468 -34.51 -27.86 19.99
CA PRO A 468 -34.84 -28.97 20.89
C PRO A 468 -33.87 -30.14 20.69
N LEU A 469 -33.45 -30.74 21.80
CA LEU A 469 -32.83 -32.05 21.85
C LEU A 469 -33.87 -33.10 21.45
N GLY A 470 -33.61 -33.81 20.34
CA GLY A 470 -34.28 -35.03 19.96
C GLY A 470 -33.34 -36.22 20.17
N ASN A 471 -33.94 -37.33 20.61
CA ASN A 471 -33.37 -38.67 20.79
C ASN A 471 -32.47 -39.15 19.65
#